data_AF-A9NJG5-F1
#
_entry.id   AF-A9NJG5-F1
#
_cell.length_a   1.000
_cell.length_b   1.000
_cell.length_c   1.000
_cell.angle_alpha   90.00
_cell.angle_beta   90.00
_cell.angle_gamma   90.00
#
_symmetry.space_group_name_H-M   'P 1'
#
loop_
_entity.id
_entity.type
_entity.pdbx_description
1 polymer ?
#
loop_
_entity_poly.entity_id
_entity_poly.type
_entity_poly.pdbx_seq_one_letter_code
_entity_poly.pdbx_strand_id
1 'polypeptide(L)'
;MRPSFLFGLTVVVLLGVSVPACQAGLALNRLMNKAVDAIVYMVGQQDAGVSLLGHPCLVESAKQPEGIYTAVMSCASWTPRFVGEGTSEVELEALKGSIRSFIRKASDYQLLSKEDLEDWLASY
;
A
#
# COMPACT_ATOMS: atom_id res chain seq x y z
N MET A 1 0.12 59.95 -29.35
CA MET A 1 -0.87 58.97 -28.88
C MET A 1 -0.13 57.71 -28.41
N ARG A 2 -0.15 57.42 -27.11
CA ARG A 2 0.06 56.06 -26.54
C ARG A 2 -1.26 55.29 -26.73
N PRO A 3 -1.28 53.94 -26.91
CA PRO A 3 -1.01 52.97 -25.83
C PRO A 3 -0.07 51.81 -26.27
N SER A 4 0.84 51.32 -25.44
CA SER A 4 0.64 50.29 -24.40
C SER A 4 0.31 48.89 -24.97
N PHE A 5 1.30 48.00 -25.07
CA PHE A 5 1.08 46.55 -25.03
C PHE A 5 1.68 46.01 -23.73
N LEU A 6 0.79 45.83 -22.76
CA LEU A 6 1.00 45.15 -21.49
C LEU A 6 1.01 43.62 -21.74
N PHE A 7 1.91 42.95 -21.02
CA PHE A 7 1.69 41.72 -20.27
C PHE A 7 0.95 40.54 -20.92
N GLY A 8 1.70 39.46 -21.13
CA GLY A 8 1.19 38.10 -21.18
C GLY A 8 2.10 37.16 -20.39
N LEU A 9 2.43 37.51 -19.15
CA LEU A 9 3.12 36.60 -18.23
C LEU A 9 2.04 35.68 -17.65
N THR A 10 1.83 34.54 -18.31
CA THR A 10 0.86 33.53 -17.92
C THR A 10 1.34 32.90 -16.61
N VAL A 11 0.94 33.49 -15.49
CA VAL A 11 1.07 32.89 -14.16
C VAL A 11 0.14 31.69 -14.15
N VAL A 12 0.71 30.51 -14.34
CA VAL A 12 0.03 29.23 -14.14
C VAL A 12 -0.22 29.11 -12.64
N VAL A 13 -1.43 29.47 -12.24
CA VAL A 13 -1.96 29.21 -10.90
C VAL A 13 -2.03 27.69 -10.75
N LEU A 14 -1.05 27.12 -10.04
CA LEU A 14 -1.14 25.78 -9.48
C LEU A 14 -2.33 25.77 -8.53
N LEU A 15 -3.47 25.30 -9.04
CA LEU A 15 -4.66 24.98 -8.27
C LEU A 15 -4.24 24.00 -7.17
N GLY A 16 -4.19 24.48 -5.94
CA GLY A 16 -4.25 23.65 -4.75
C GLY A 16 -5.62 22.96 -4.72
N VAL A 17 -5.75 21.88 -5.50
CA VAL A 17 -6.89 20.98 -5.41
C VAL A 17 -6.70 20.21 -4.11
N SER A 18 -7.35 20.69 -3.05
CA SER A 18 -7.59 19.90 -1.85
C SER A 18 -8.46 18.71 -2.27
N VAL A 19 -7.82 17.59 -2.60
CA VAL A 19 -8.52 16.34 -2.89
C VAL A 19 -9.37 16.03 -1.66
N PRO A 20 -10.71 15.97 -1.78
CA PRO A 20 -11.56 15.70 -0.63
C PRO A 20 -11.21 14.31 -0.09
N ALA A 21 -11.12 14.18 1.24
CA ALA A 21 -10.70 12.95 1.93
C ALA A 21 -11.42 11.68 1.43
N CYS A 22 -12.66 11.82 0.93
CA CYS A 22 -13.45 10.74 0.33
C CYS A 22 -12.83 10.15 -0.95
N GLN A 23 -12.24 10.98 -1.82
CA GLN A 23 -11.58 10.50 -3.04
C GLN A 23 -10.21 9.89 -2.74
N ALA A 24 -9.47 10.45 -1.77
CA ALA A 24 -8.21 9.89 -1.29
C ALA A 24 -8.40 8.48 -0.70
N GLY A 25 -9.45 8.29 0.12
CA GLY A 25 -9.79 6.98 0.68
C GLY A 25 -10.19 5.94 -0.38
N LEU A 26 -10.95 6.36 -1.41
CA LEU A 26 -11.33 5.46 -2.52
C LEU A 26 -10.11 5.06 -3.38
N ALA A 27 -9.20 6.00 -3.63
CA ALA A 27 -7.98 5.74 -4.39
C ALA A 27 -7.03 4.80 -3.62
N LEU A 28 -6.83 5.06 -2.32
CA LEU A 28 -6.04 4.19 -1.46
C LEU A 28 -6.61 2.77 -1.40
N ASN A 29 -7.94 2.62 -1.32
CA ASN A 29 -8.57 1.30 -1.27
C ASN A 29 -8.36 0.49 -2.56
N ARG A 30 -8.38 1.15 -3.73
CA ARG A 30 -8.07 0.49 -5.02
C ARG A 30 -6.60 0.06 -5.09
N LEU A 31 -5.69 0.92 -4.66
CA LEU A 31 -4.25 0.61 -4.62
C LEU A 31 -3.93 -0.49 -3.63
N MET A 32 -4.62 -0.50 -2.48
CA MET A 32 -4.46 -1.53 -1.46
C MET A 32 -4.80 -2.92 -1.99
N ASN A 33 -5.87 -3.09 -2.78
CA ASN A 33 -6.17 -4.40 -3.37
C ASN A 33 -5.08 -4.83 -4.37
N LYS A 34 -4.57 -3.92 -5.21
CA LYS A 34 -3.46 -4.22 -6.11
C LYS A 34 -2.19 -4.61 -5.36
N ALA A 35 -1.87 -3.91 -4.29
CA ALA A 35 -0.71 -4.20 -3.45
C ALA A 35 -0.83 -5.56 -2.76
N VAL A 36 -2.02 -5.90 -2.28
CA VAL A 36 -2.32 -7.22 -1.73
C VAL A 36 -2.08 -8.30 -2.78
N ASP A 37 -2.64 -8.16 -3.98
CA ASP A 37 -2.49 -9.15 -5.05
C ASP A 37 -1.01 -9.29 -5.49
N ALA A 38 -0.28 -8.19 -5.56
CA ALA A 38 1.16 -8.18 -5.86
C ALA A 38 1.97 -8.96 -4.81
N ILE A 39 1.73 -8.71 -3.51
CA ILE A 39 2.42 -9.41 -2.41
C ILE A 39 2.06 -10.90 -2.41
N VAL A 40 0.80 -11.25 -2.61
CA VAL A 40 0.37 -12.66 -2.75
C VAL A 40 1.11 -13.33 -3.91
N TYR A 41 1.29 -12.63 -5.03
CA TYR A 41 2.05 -13.15 -6.16
C TYR A 41 3.53 -13.39 -5.79
N MET A 42 4.19 -12.49 -5.03
CA MET A 42 5.56 -12.71 -4.53
C MET A 42 5.67 -13.94 -3.63
N VAL A 43 4.72 -14.11 -2.70
CA VAL A 43 4.69 -15.25 -1.78
C VAL A 43 4.62 -16.57 -2.55
N GLY A 44 3.93 -16.59 -3.70
CA GLY A 44 3.85 -17.76 -4.57
C GLY A 44 5.13 -18.07 -5.36
N GLN A 45 6.13 -17.18 -5.37
CA GLN A 45 7.40 -17.41 -6.07
C GLN A 45 8.44 -18.03 -5.13
N GLN A 46 9.09 -19.11 -5.58
CA GLN A 46 9.97 -19.92 -4.72
C GLN A 46 11.25 -19.20 -4.26
N ASP A 47 11.70 -18.15 -4.96
CA ASP A 47 13.00 -17.50 -4.70
C ASP A 47 12.94 -15.95 -4.61
N ALA A 48 11.76 -15.34 -4.76
CA ALA A 48 11.67 -13.88 -4.92
C ALA A 48 11.83 -13.12 -3.59
N GLY A 49 11.51 -13.75 -2.46
CA GLY A 49 11.26 -13.05 -1.21
C GLY A 49 10.11 -12.06 -1.34
N VAL A 50 9.54 -11.63 -0.21
CA VAL A 50 8.55 -10.54 -0.23
C VAL A 50 9.29 -9.25 0.09
N SER A 51 9.13 -8.23 -0.73
CA SER A 51 9.61 -6.89 -0.41
C SER A 51 8.53 -5.85 -0.64
N LEU A 52 8.47 -4.86 0.25
CA LEU A 52 7.57 -3.71 0.15
C LEU A 52 8.40 -2.45 0.33
N LEU A 53 8.36 -1.54 -0.65
CA LEU A 53 9.18 -0.33 -0.68
C LEU A 53 10.70 -0.60 -0.53
N GLY A 54 11.18 -1.73 -1.06
CA GLY A 54 12.58 -2.14 -0.93
C GLY A 54 12.96 -2.72 0.43
N HIS A 55 12.01 -2.84 1.36
CA HIS A 55 12.22 -3.50 2.64
C HIS A 55 11.80 -4.96 2.59
N PRO A 56 12.65 -5.91 3.04
CA PRO A 56 12.28 -7.31 3.13
C PRO A 56 11.15 -7.49 4.15
N CYS A 57 10.16 -8.28 3.75
CA CYS A 57 9.00 -8.60 4.56
C CYS A 57 8.87 -10.12 4.70
N LEU A 58 8.44 -10.54 5.87
CA LEU A 58 8.03 -11.90 6.16
C LEU A 58 6.51 -11.98 6.03
N VAL A 59 6.04 -12.94 5.24
CA VAL A 59 4.63 -13.27 5.11
C VAL A 59 4.49 -14.77 5.28
N GLU A 60 3.81 -15.19 6.33
CA GLU A 60 3.66 -16.60 6.69
C GLU A 60 2.21 -16.92 7.01
N SER A 61 1.78 -18.13 6.66
CA SER A 61 0.50 -18.71 7.04
C SER A 61 0.74 -20.00 7.84
N ALA A 62 -0.12 -20.23 8.83
CA ALA A 62 -0.14 -21.45 9.63
C ALA A 62 -1.59 -21.94 9.78
N LYS A 63 -1.78 -23.25 9.63
CA LYS A 63 -3.07 -23.89 9.88
C LYS A 63 -3.18 -24.26 11.36
N GLN A 64 -4.20 -23.74 12.02
CA GLN A 64 -4.52 -24.03 13.41
C GLN A 64 -5.23 -25.38 13.55
N PRO A 65 -5.19 -26.03 14.73
CA PRO A 65 -5.84 -27.32 14.98
C PRO A 65 -7.35 -27.31 14.67
N GLU A 66 -8.01 -26.17 14.82
CA GLU A 66 -9.44 -25.98 14.54
C GLU A 66 -9.76 -25.90 13.04
N GLY A 67 -8.76 -26.03 12.17
CA GLY A 67 -8.91 -25.98 10.71
C GLY A 67 -8.88 -24.55 10.12
N ILE A 68 -8.72 -23.54 10.97
CA ILE A 68 -8.62 -22.13 10.58
C ILE A 68 -7.17 -21.78 10.24
N TYR A 69 -6.96 -21.00 9.18
CA TYR A 69 -5.65 -20.44 8.86
C TYR A 69 -5.46 -19.09 9.54
N THR A 70 -4.29 -18.91 10.14
CA THR A 70 -3.79 -17.62 10.62
C THR A 70 -2.61 -17.22 9.75
N ALA A 71 -2.55 -15.97 9.32
CA ALA A 71 -1.45 -15.43 8.56
C ALA A 71 -0.91 -14.14 9.19
N VAL A 72 0.38 -13.93 9.02
CA VAL A 72 1.11 -12.81 9.60
C VAL A 72 1.98 -12.17 8.53
N MET A 73 1.96 -10.84 8.45
CA MET A 73 2.88 -10.04 7.67
C MET A 73 3.67 -9.09 8.58
N SER A 74 4.99 -9.02 8.39
CA SER A 74 5.85 -8.05 9.07
C SER A 74 7.00 -7.61 8.17
N CYS A 75 7.46 -6.38 8.30
CA CYS A 75 8.66 -5.88 7.62
C CYS A 75 9.61 -5.30 8.68
N ALA A 76 10.32 -6.17 9.39
CA ALA A 76 11.04 -5.83 10.63
C ALA A 76 12.10 -4.72 10.45
N SER A 77 12.70 -4.60 9.26
CA SER A 77 13.69 -3.55 8.95
C SER A 77 13.08 -2.15 8.79
N TRP A 78 11.77 -2.06 8.62
CA TRP A 78 11.06 -0.81 8.34
C TRP A 78 10.10 -0.45 9.47
N THR A 79 9.24 -1.39 9.84
CA THR A 79 8.19 -1.21 10.85
C THR A 79 8.29 -2.31 11.92
N PRO A 80 9.31 -2.28 12.79
CA PRO A 80 9.60 -3.39 13.73
C PRO A 80 8.49 -3.66 14.76
N ARG A 81 7.54 -2.72 14.92
CA ARG A 81 6.40 -2.85 15.83
C ARG A 81 5.10 -3.20 15.12
N PHE A 82 5.08 -3.24 13.78
CA PHE A 82 3.86 -3.45 13.02
C PHE A 82 3.82 -4.87 12.48
N VAL A 83 2.72 -5.51 12.83
CA VAL A 83 2.40 -6.86 12.39
C VAL A 83 0.98 -6.81 11.85
N GLY A 84 0.81 -7.23 10.60
CA GLY A 84 -0.49 -7.46 10.01
C GLY A 84 -0.93 -8.88 10.29
N GLU A 85 -2.17 -9.06 10.73
CA GLU A 85 -2.73 -10.35 11.08
C GLU A 85 -3.99 -10.59 10.26
N GLY A 86 -4.18 -11.83 9.82
CA GLY A 86 -5.37 -12.26 9.11
C GLY A 86 -5.76 -13.67 9.50
N THR A 87 -7.06 -13.93 9.58
CA THR A 87 -7.61 -15.22 9.99
C THR A 87 -8.75 -15.59 9.06
N SER A 88 -8.76 -16.82 8.54
CA SER A 88 -9.81 -17.31 7.64
C SER A 88 -9.80 -18.85 7.55
N GLU A 89 -10.92 -19.45 7.18
CA GLU A 89 -10.98 -20.88 6.81
C GLU A 89 -10.24 -21.18 5.50
N VAL A 90 -9.95 -20.14 4.71
CA VAL A 90 -9.21 -20.23 3.44
C VAL A 90 -7.86 -19.54 3.60
N GLU A 91 -6.77 -20.27 3.39
CA GLU A 91 -5.40 -19.78 3.53
C GLU A 91 -5.13 -18.48 2.76
N LEU A 92 -5.54 -18.44 1.50
CA LEU A 92 -5.39 -17.25 0.65
C LEU A 92 -6.06 -16.01 1.24
N GLU A 93 -7.25 -16.17 1.84
CA GLU A 93 -7.97 -15.05 2.46
C GLU A 93 -7.35 -14.63 3.79
N ALA A 94 -6.75 -15.57 4.54
CA ALA A 94 -5.94 -15.23 5.72
C ALA A 94 -4.72 -14.40 5.30
N LEU A 95 -3.99 -14.81 4.27
CA LEU A 95 -2.85 -14.08 3.72
C LEU A 95 -3.24 -12.66 3.28
N LYS A 96 -4.27 -12.52 2.43
CA LYS A 96 -4.78 -11.20 2.01
C LYS A 96 -5.20 -10.35 3.21
N GLY A 97 -5.83 -10.94 4.20
CA GLY A 97 -6.21 -10.28 5.45
C GLY A 97 -5.00 -9.71 6.19
N SER A 98 -3.95 -10.52 6.36
CA SER A 98 -2.71 -10.10 7.03
C SER A 98 -2.02 -8.95 6.30
N ILE A 99 -1.93 -9.02 4.98
CA ILE A 99 -1.30 -7.98 4.15
C ILE A 99 -2.11 -6.68 4.20
N ARG A 100 -3.43 -6.77 4.05
CA ARG A 100 -4.33 -5.61 4.14
C ARG A 100 -4.23 -4.95 5.51
N SER A 101 -4.18 -5.75 6.58
CA SER A 101 -4.02 -5.29 7.96
C SER A 101 -2.69 -4.54 8.14
N PHE A 102 -1.59 -5.08 7.61
CA PHE A 102 -0.27 -4.44 7.66
C PHE A 102 -0.24 -3.11 6.91
N ILE A 103 -0.66 -3.10 5.64
CA ILE A 103 -0.65 -1.89 4.77
C ILE A 103 -1.51 -0.79 5.41
N ARG A 104 -2.68 -1.15 5.94
CA ARG A 104 -3.56 -0.20 6.65
C ARG A 104 -2.86 0.40 7.85
N LYS A 105 -2.24 -0.41 8.73
CA LYS A 105 -1.47 0.10 9.87
C LYS A 105 -0.33 1.02 9.41
N ALA A 106 0.44 0.64 8.39
CA ALA A 106 1.51 1.49 7.88
C ALA A 106 0.98 2.85 7.37
N SER A 107 -0.19 2.85 6.72
CA SER A 107 -0.83 4.08 6.23
C SER A 107 -1.43 4.94 7.35
N ASP A 108 -2.10 4.32 8.33
CA ASP A 108 -2.69 5.00 9.48
C ASP A 108 -1.62 5.74 10.31
N TYR A 109 -0.41 5.20 10.37
CA TYR A 109 0.75 5.81 11.02
C TYR A 109 1.57 6.72 10.10
N GLN A 110 1.08 7.04 8.91
CA GLN A 110 1.72 7.91 7.91
C GLN A 110 3.12 7.44 7.49
N LEU A 111 3.43 6.16 7.64
CA LEU A 111 4.68 5.58 7.13
C LEU A 111 4.57 5.19 5.66
N LEU A 112 3.34 5.01 5.18
CA LEU A 112 3.02 4.66 3.81
C LEU A 112 2.02 5.67 3.24
N SER A 113 2.46 6.47 2.27
CA SER A 113 1.59 7.36 1.50
C SER A 113 0.96 6.64 0.31
N LYS A 114 0.01 7.30 -0.34
CA LYS A 114 -0.59 6.82 -1.59
C LYS A 114 0.47 6.78 -2.70
N GLU A 115 1.28 7.82 -2.77
CA GLU A 115 2.33 8.02 -3.76
C GLU A 115 3.40 6.93 -3.65
N ASP A 116 3.85 6.62 -2.43
CA ASP A 116 4.82 5.53 -2.19
C ASP A 116 4.28 4.19 -2.72
N LEU A 117 3.00 3.91 -2.47
CA LEU A 117 2.37 2.67 -2.92
C LEU A 117 2.17 2.62 -4.43
N GLU A 118 1.90 3.76 -5.08
CA GLU A 118 1.81 3.87 -6.54
C GLU A 118 3.16 3.65 -7.21
N ASP A 119 4.21 4.32 -6.71
CA ASP A 119 5.58 4.18 -7.24
C ASP A 119 6.12 2.76 -7.05
N TRP A 120 5.83 2.15 -5.91
CA TRP A 120 6.17 0.75 -5.67
C TRP A 120 5.42 -0.19 -6.61
N LEU A 121 4.11 -0.02 -6.78
CA LEU A 121 3.32 -0.83 -7.72
C LEU A 121 3.75 -0.67 -9.18
N ALA A 122 4.32 0.47 -9.55
CA ALA A 122 4.84 0.71 -10.89
C ALA A 122 6.24 0.11 -11.14
N SER A 123 6.99 -0.17 -10.06
CA SER A 123 8.34 -0.74 -10.13
C SER A 123 8.40 -2.25 -9.85
N TYR A 124 7.32 -2.79 -9.30
CA TYR A 124 7.07 -4.22 -9.09
C TYR A 124 6.67 -4.94 -10.38
#